data_AF-A0A2E9ASK8-F1
#
_entry.id   AF-A0A2E9ASK8-F1
#
_cell.length_a   1.000
_cell.length_b   1.000
_cell.length_c   1.000
_cell.angle_alpha   90.00
_cell.angle_beta   90.00
_cell.angle_gamma   90.00
#
_symmetry.space_group_name_H-M   'P 1'
#
loop_
_entity.id
_entity.type
_entity.pdbx_description
1 polymer ?
#
loop_
_entity_poly.entity_id
_entity_poly.type
_entity_poly.pdbx_seq_one_letter_code
_entity_poly.pdbx_strand_id
1 'polypeptide(L)'
;MGSNKEAKERGDEQMSIAMMGNEIFKGRVISSGFKTGDMVVIGDWNDSPHGAFTNLMWAKPDGTRVLITPTEELGEFVSSLYSFEEIIVSPMEIKRTDKSIEINCNTGRVSMRWGRTLPIPFSRPRWFIANIEAPFARLFFGTKTHGITRNGLKEWYHVRGLSRMKSVELELEGRSSNQMTSMAPSACFGFSNPPRMPLSVRVDSHIAAAES
;
A
#
# COMPACT_ATOMS: atom_id res chain seq x y z
N MET A 1 4.83 41.03 23.88
CA MET A 1 4.67 39.55 23.96
C MET A 1 3.90 38.94 22.77
N GLY A 2 3.66 39.65 21.65
CA GLY A 2 2.87 39.13 20.51
C GLY A 2 3.65 38.46 19.36
N SER A 3 4.97 38.62 19.28
CA SER A 3 5.72 38.25 18.05
C SER A 3 6.03 36.76 17.90
N ASN A 4 6.06 35.99 19.00
CA ASN A 4 6.49 34.59 18.96
C ASN A 4 5.35 33.59 18.66
N LYS A 5 4.09 34.04 18.82
CA LYS A 5 2.90 33.23 18.56
C LYS A 5 2.51 33.27 17.08
N GLU A 6 2.56 34.47 16.48
CA GLU A 6 2.29 34.66 15.04
C GLU A 6 3.37 34.05 14.12
N ALA A 7 4.62 33.98 14.58
CA ALA A 7 5.70 33.33 13.83
C ALA A 7 5.57 31.80 13.86
N LYS A 8 5.07 31.25 14.97
CA LYS A 8 4.76 29.82 15.11
C LYS A 8 3.53 29.43 14.30
N GLU A 9 2.45 30.22 14.36
CA GLU A 9 1.25 30.02 13.56
C GLU A 9 1.54 30.14 12.05
N ARG A 10 2.36 31.11 11.61
CA ARG A 10 2.80 31.20 10.20
C ARG A 10 3.74 30.07 9.78
N GLY A 11 4.55 29.55 10.71
CA GLY A 11 5.38 28.36 10.48
C GLY A 11 4.53 27.09 10.34
N ASP A 12 3.55 26.91 11.22
CA ASP A 12 2.61 25.79 11.20
C ASP A 12 1.67 25.87 9.97
N GLU A 13 1.30 27.07 9.53
CA GLU A 13 0.51 27.33 8.31
C GLU A 13 1.32 27.15 7.02
N GLN A 14 2.60 27.55 6.99
CA GLN A 14 3.49 27.24 5.85
C GLN A 14 3.84 25.75 5.78
N MET A 15 3.95 25.07 6.93
CA MET A 15 4.11 23.61 6.99
C MET A 15 2.83 22.89 6.55
N SER A 16 1.64 23.38 6.90
CA SER A 16 0.37 22.80 6.43
C SER A 16 0.11 23.07 4.94
N ILE A 17 0.56 24.21 4.39
CA ILE A 17 0.55 24.50 2.95
C ILE A 17 1.59 23.66 2.20
N ALA A 18 2.75 23.38 2.78
CA ALA A 18 3.74 22.45 2.20
C ALA A 18 3.23 20.99 2.20
N MET A 19 2.41 20.61 3.18
CA MET A 19 1.65 19.35 3.22
C MET A 19 0.46 19.32 2.23
N MET A 20 0.16 20.43 1.53
CA MET A 20 -0.71 20.49 0.36
C MET A 20 0.06 20.37 -0.97
N GLY A 21 1.30 19.89 -0.93
CA GLY A 21 2.06 19.50 -2.12
C GLY A 21 1.56 18.16 -2.68
N ASN A 22 1.58 18.00 -4.00
CA ASN A 22 1.32 16.72 -4.66
C ASN A 22 2.46 15.74 -4.31
N GLU A 23 2.29 14.95 -3.26
CA GLU A 23 3.28 13.99 -2.80
C GLU A 23 3.31 12.78 -3.73
N ILE A 24 4.49 12.45 -4.26
CA ILE A 24 4.66 11.36 -5.22
C ILE A 24 5.41 10.21 -4.57
N PHE A 25 4.76 9.07 -4.48
CA PHE A 25 5.32 7.81 -4.01
C PHE A 25 5.56 6.92 -5.24
N LYS A 26 6.82 6.63 -5.57
CA LYS A 26 7.14 5.70 -6.65
C LYS A 26 7.59 4.38 -6.07
N GLY A 27 6.91 3.31 -6.48
CA GLY A 27 7.14 2.03 -5.87
C GLY A 27 6.44 0.88 -6.56
N ARG A 28 6.28 -0.18 -5.78
CA ARG A 28 5.67 -1.42 -6.21
C ARG A 28 4.74 -1.91 -5.11
N VAL A 29 3.50 -2.20 -5.50
CA VAL A 29 2.52 -2.88 -4.65
C VAL A 29 2.46 -4.33 -5.08
N ILE A 30 2.67 -5.23 -4.12
CA ILE A 30 2.79 -6.67 -4.34
C ILE A 30 1.77 -7.34 -3.45
N SER A 31 0.87 -8.15 -4.01
CA SER A 31 -0.19 -8.78 -3.22
C SER A 31 -0.38 -10.25 -3.58
N SER A 32 -0.79 -11.04 -2.59
CA SER A 32 -1.26 -12.40 -2.80
C SER A 32 -2.24 -12.83 -1.71
N GLY A 33 -3.28 -13.56 -2.10
CA GLY A 33 -4.04 -14.42 -1.19
C GLY A 33 -3.38 -15.79 -1.07
N PHE A 34 -3.61 -16.45 0.07
CA PHE A 34 -3.11 -17.79 0.37
C PHE A 34 -4.26 -18.76 0.65
N LYS A 35 -4.02 -20.07 0.43
CA LYS A 35 -5.04 -21.11 0.67
C LYS A 35 -5.52 -21.19 2.12
N THR A 36 -4.73 -20.72 3.06
CA THR A 36 -5.08 -20.58 4.48
C THR A 36 -6.17 -19.53 4.74
N GLY A 37 -6.48 -18.69 3.74
CA GLY A 37 -7.39 -17.55 3.86
C GLY A 37 -6.68 -16.22 4.14
N ASP A 38 -5.37 -16.27 4.38
CA ASP A 38 -4.57 -15.07 4.59
C ASP A 38 -4.45 -14.24 3.30
N MET A 39 -4.36 -12.92 3.47
CA MET A 39 -3.94 -12.00 2.42
C MET A 39 -2.73 -11.22 2.86
N VAL A 40 -1.75 -11.09 1.96
CA VAL A 40 -0.64 -10.17 2.17
C VAL A 40 -0.60 -9.13 1.06
N VAL A 41 -0.36 -7.88 1.46
CA VAL A 41 0.01 -6.77 0.59
C VAL A 41 1.30 -6.17 1.10
N ILE A 42 2.27 -6.00 0.21
CA ILE A 42 3.54 -5.32 0.47
C ILE A 42 3.54 -4.04 -0.36
N GLY A 43 3.66 -2.89 0.33
CA GLY A 43 3.99 -1.63 -0.31
C GLY A 43 5.49 -1.41 -0.22
N ASP A 44 6.20 -1.47 -1.36
CA ASP A 44 7.64 -1.26 -1.47
C ASP A 44 7.92 0.04 -2.23
N TRP A 45 8.26 1.10 -1.51
CA TRP A 45 8.37 2.46 -2.02
C TRP A 45 9.84 2.86 -2.06
N ASN A 46 10.36 3.04 -3.27
CA ASN A 46 11.78 3.37 -3.48
C ASN A 46 12.04 4.87 -3.42
N ASP A 47 11.02 5.68 -3.69
CA ASP A 47 11.09 7.14 -3.74
C ASP A 47 9.79 7.70 -3.14
N SER A 48 9.90 8.44 -2.05
CA SER A 48 8.77 9.10 -1.41
C SER A 48 9.24 10.31 -0.57
N PRO A 49 8.32 11.24 -0.22
CA PRO A 49 8.64 12.36 0.68
C PRO A 49 9.19 11.94 2.05
N HIS A 50 8.86 10.74 2.50
CA HIS A 50 9.31 10.17 3.78
C HIS A 50 10.54 9.27 3.64
N GLY A 51 11.21 9.28 2.46
CA GLY A 51 12.29 8.37 2.13
C GLY A 51 11.79 7.01 1.63
N ALA A 52 12.71 6.10 1.34
CA ALA A 52 12.36 4.75 0.90
C ALA A 52 11.86 3.92 2.09
N PHE A 53 10.75 3.21 1.91
CA PHE A 53 10.20 2.35 2.96
C PHE A 53 9.46 1.15 2.39
N THR A 54 9.30 0.13 3.23
CA THR A 54 8.44 -1.01 2.95
C THR A 54 7.51 -1.25 4.11
N ASN A 55 6.24 -1.49 3.82
CA ASN A 55 5.25 -1.95 4.80
C ASN A 55 4.68 -3.30 4.38
N LEU A 56 4.20 -4.05 5.37
CA LEU A 56 3.59 -5.35 5.20
C LEU A 56 2.19 -5.31 5.84
N MET A 57 1.16 -5.38 5.01
CA MET A 57 -0.22 -5.48 5.44
C MET A 57 -0.67 -6.93 5.36
N TRP A 58 -1.26 -7.42 6.43
CA TRP A 58 -1.71 -8.80 6.55
C TRP A 58 -3.15 -8.90 7.04
N ALA A 59 -3.98 -9.55 6.24
CA ALA A 59 -5.37 -9.81 6.53
C ALA A 59 -5.49 -11.28 6.91
N LYS A 60 -5.84 -11.54 8.18
CA LYS A 60 -6.03 -12.88 8.72
C LYS A 60 -7.38 -13.44 8.22
N PRO A 61 -7.58 -14.77 8.19
CA PRO A 61 -8.83 -15.39 7.73
C PRO A 61 -10.07 -14.98 8.55
N ASP A 62 -9.85 -14.59 9.81
CA ASP A 62 -10.89 -14.16 10.76
C ASP A 62 -11.39 -12.73 10.54
N GLY A 63 -10.78 -11.97 9.62
CA GLY A 63 -11.14 -10.57 9.37
C GLY A 63 -10.11 -9.56 9.91
N THR A 64 -9.25 -9.97 10.84
CA THR A 64 -8.30 -9.09 11.51
C THR A 64 -7.25 -8.57 10.54
N ARG A 65 -7.01 -7.26 10.57
CA ARG A 65 -6.02 -6.59 9.72
C ARG A 65 -4.86 -6.10 10.57
N VAL A 66 -3.69 -6.54 10.17
CA VAL A 66 -2.43 -6.21 10.81
C VAL A 66 -1.60 -5.36 9.86
N LEU A 67 -1.11 -4.23 10.35
CA LEU A 67 -0.04 -3.48 9.72
C LEU A 67 1.27 -3.82 10.42
N ILE A 68 2.25 -4.32 9.68
CA ILE A 68 3.61 -4.53 10.19
C ILE A 68 4.52 -3.49 9.55
N THR A 69 5.27 -2.75 10.37
CA THR A 69 6.17 -1.68 9.93
C THR A 69 7.48 -1.67 10.74
N PRO A 70 8.61 -1.21 10.17
CA PRO A 70 9.88 -1.10 10.89
C PRO A 70 9.92 -0.04 12.00
N THR A 71 9.08 1.00 11.94
CA THR A 71 9.06 2.12 12.89
C THR A 71 7.64 2.57 13.22
N GLU A 72 7.45 3.16 14.40
CA GLU A 72 6.16 3.72 14.85
C GLU A 72 5.67 4.83 13.91
N GLU A 73 6.55 5.75 13.51
CA GLU A 73 6.24 6.88 12.62
C GLU A 73 5.63 6.42 11.29
N LEU A 74 6.17 5.33 10.71
CA LEU A 74 5.61 4.76 9.48
C LEU A 74 4.27 4.07 9.75
N GLY A 75 4.14 3.39 10.90
CA GLY A 75 2.89 2.82 11.36
C GLY A 75 1.78 3.86 11.47
N GLU A 76 2.06 5.00 12.09
CA GLU A 76 1.15 6.14 12.21
C GLU A 76 0.78 6.73 10.85
N PHE A 77 1.78 6.95 9.98
CA PHE A 77 1.54 7.45 8.63
C PHE A 77 0.60 6.52 7.85
N VAL A 78 0.92 5.23 7.77
CA VAL A 78 0.13 4.27 6.98
C VAL A 78 -1.25 4.03 7.59
N SER A 79 -1.38 4.05 8.92
CA SER A 79 -2.67 3.93 9.61
C SER A 79 -3.52 5.22 9.56
N SER A 80 -2.93 6.36 9.21
CA SER A 80 -3.70 7.55 8.85
C SER A 80 -4.41 7.40 7.49
N LEU A 81 -3.85 6.57 6.60
CA LEU A 81 -4.38 6.30 5.26
C LEU A 81 -5.36 5.12 5.25
N TYR A 82 -5.08 4.06 6.02
CA TYR A 82 -5.83 2.79 6.03
C TYR A 82 -6.24 2.38 7.44
N SER A 83 -7.23 1.49 7.56
CA SER A 83 -7.70 1.01 8.88
C SER A 83 -7.15 -0.37 9.20
N PHE A 84 -6.60 -0.51 10.40
CA PHE A 84 -6.06 -1.77 10.93
C PHE A 84 -6.56 -1.98 12.36
N GLU A 85 -6.87 -3.23 12.71
CA GLU A 85 -7.16 -3.63 14.09
C GLU A 85 -5.89 -3.75 14.92
N GLU A 86 -4.76 -4.06 14.27
CA GLU A 86 -3.48 -4.31 14.93
C GLU A 86 -2.34 -3.62 14.15
N ILE A 87 -1.42 -2.98 14.87
CA ILE A 87 -0.20 -2.41 14.32
C ILE A 87 0.98 -3.03 15.08
N ILE A 88 1.86 -3.70 14.35
CA ILE A 88 3.06 -4.33 14.89
C ILE A 88 4.27 -3.56 14.37
N VAL A 89 5.03 -2.98 15.31
CA VAL A 89 6.34 -2.39 15.01
C VAL A 89 7.40 -3.47 15.18
N SER A 90 8.04 -3.84 14.09
CA SER A 90 8.97 -4.97 14.03
C SER A 90 10.08 -4.68 13.03
N PRO A 91 11.37 -4.76 13.43
CA PRO A 91 12.47 -4.62 12.50
C PRO A 91 12.32 -5.56 11.29
N MET A 92 12.56 -5.03 10.09
CA MET A 92 12.40 -5.77 8.84
C MET A 92 13.74 -5.87 8.09
N GLU A 93 14.19 -7.10 7.84
CA GLU A 93 15.24 -7.36 6.86
C GLU A 93 14.60 -7.64 5.51
N ILE A 94 14.88 -6.79 4.52
CA ILE A 94 14.21 -6.83 3.22
C ILE A 94 15.22 -7.14 2.12
N LYS A 95 15.08 -8.31 1.50
CA LYS A 95 15.89 -8.75 0.35
C LYS A 95 15.10 -8.56 -0.93
N ARG A 96 15.64 -7.76 -1.85
CA ARG A 96 14.97 -7.40 -3.11
C ARG A 96 15.80 -7.89 -4.30
N THR A 97 15.11 -8.35 -5.33
CA THR A 97 15.64 -8.50 -6.68
C THR A 97 14.68 -7.85 -7.67
N ASP A 98 15.04 -7.80 -8.96
CA ASP A 98 14.14 -7.29 -10.01
C ASP A 98 12.76 -7.97 -10.05
N LYS A 99 12.68 -9.20 -9.53
CA LYS A 99 11.51 -10.08 -9.64
C LYS A 99 11.08 -10.73 -8.34
N SER A 100 11.66 -10.32 -7.21
CA SER A 100 11.27 -10.87 -5.91
C SER A 100 11.46 -9.88 -4.78
N ILE A 101 10.69 -10.08 -3.73
CA ILE A 101 10.89 -9.45 -2.43
C ILE A 101 10.76 -10.53 -1.36
N GLU A 102 11.63 -10.48 -0.37
CA GLU A 102 11.55 -11.27 0.84
C GLU A 102 11.67 -10.33 2.03
N ILE A 103 10.74 -10.45 2.97
CA ILE A 103 10.68 -9.69 4.21
C ILE A 103 10.81 -10.68 5.35
N ASN A 104 11.83 -10.50 6.18
CA ASN A 104 11.99 -11.20 7.45
C ASN A 104 11.75 -10.20 8.58
N CYS A 105 10.91 -10.56 9.53
CA CYS A 105 10.62 -9.78 10.72
C CYS A 105 10.40 -10.73 11.90
N ASN A 106 10.24 -10.18 13.11
CA ASN A 106 10.05 -11.03 14.30
C ASN A 106 8.76 -11.87 14.24
N THR A 107 7.76 -11.41 13.49
CA THR A 107 6.47 -12.12 13.31
C THR A 107 6.60 -13.28 12.31
N GLY A 108 7.68 -13.32 11.51
CA GLY A 108 7.99 -14.37 10.57
C GLY A 108 8.50 -13.85 9.21
N ARG A 109 8.24 -14.61 8.15
CA ARG A 109 8.78 -14.40 6.80
C ARG A 109 7.68 -14.33 5.74
N VAL A 110 7.84 -13.42 4.79
CA VAL A 110 7.06 -13.39 3.55
C VAL A 110 8.01 -13.31 2.37
N SER A 111 7.86 -14.21 1.39
CA SER A 111 8.60 -14.17 0.13
C SER A 111 7.64 -14.19 -1.05
N MET A 112 7.85 -13.31 -2.02
CA MET A 112 7.03 -13.23 -3.22
C MET A 112 7.91 -13.04 -4.44
N ARG A 113 7.64 -13.82 -5.49
CA ARG A 113 8.35 -13.77 -6.78
C ARG A 113 7.36 -13.63 -7.93
N TRP A 114 7.64 -12.71 -8.84
CA TRP A 114 6.82 -12.44 -10.02
C TRP A 114 7.55 -12.70 -11.34
N GLY A 115 6.78 -12.76 -12.42
CA GLY A 115 7.28 -12.93 -13.78
C GLY A 115 7.81 -11.64 -14.40
N ARG A 116 7.85 -11.59 -15.73
CA ARG A 116 8.26 -10.38 -16.46
C ARG A 116 7.23 -9.26 -16.22
N THR A 117 7.70 -8.06 -15.87
CA THR A 117 6.84 -6.87 -15.83
C THR A 117 6.52 -6.44 -17.26
N LEU A 118 5.24 -6.40 -17.59
CA LEU A 118 4.77 -5.84 -18.85
C LEU A 118 4.64 -4.32 -18.65
N PRO A 119 5.46 -3.49 -19.33
CA PRO A 119 5.32 -2.05 -19.24
C PRO A 119 4.00 -1.62 -19.88
N ILE A 120 3.41 -0.53 -19.37
CA ILE A 120 2.20 0.06 -19.93
C ILE A 120 2.58 1.42 -20.54
N PRO A 121 2.89 1.48 -21.86
CA PRO A 121 3.52 2.65 -22.47
C PRO A 121 2.56 3.71 -23.04
N PHE A 122 1.23 3.58 -22.90
CA PHE A 122 0.26 4.45 -23.59
C PHE A 122 -0.47 5.41 -22.64
N SER A 123 -0.66 6.67 -23.07
CA SER A 123 -1.59 7.63 -22.44
C SER A 123 -3.01 7.12 -22.67
N ARG A 124 -3.73 6.77 -21.59
CA ARG A 124 -4.95 5.97 -21.70
C ARG A 124 -6.23 6.82 -21.63
N PRO A 125 -7.19 6.60 -22.55
CA PRO A 125 -8.47 7.29 -22.52
C PRO A 125 -9.29 6.93 -21.27
N ARG A 126 -10.11 7.89 -20.80
CA ARG A 126 -10.87 7.83 -19.53
C ARG A 126 -11.66 6.52 -19.29
N TRP A 127 -12.09 5.83 -20.36
CA TRP A 127 -12.79 4.54 -20.25
C TRP A 127 -11.90 3.38 -19.80
N PHE A 128 -10.58 3.42 -20.04
CA PHE A 128 -9.63 2.40 -19.60
C PHE A 128 -9.24 2.60 -18.12
N ILE A 129 -9.10 3.85 -17.70
CA ILE A 129 -9.00 4.25 -16.28
C ILE A 129 -10.23 3.74 -15.54
N ALA A 130 -11.43 3.99 -16.08
CA ALA A 130 -12.70 3.56 -15.48
C ALA A 130 -12.96 2.03 -15.48
N ASN A 131 -12.21 1.22 -16.24
CA ASN A 131 -12.45 -0.23 -16.34
C ASN A 131 -11.27 -1.11 -15.92
N ILE A 132 -10.04 -0.59 -15.82
CA ILE A 132 -8.84 -1.33 -15.38
C ILE A 132 -8.16 -0.70 -14.16
N GLU A 133 -8.09 0.64 -14.06
CA GLU A 133 -7.68 1.31 -12.82
C GLU A 133 -8.82 1.40 -11.79
N ALA A 134 -10.08 1.46 -12.22
CA ALA A 134 -11.23 1.42 -11.31
C ALA A 134 -11.43 0.05 -10.63
N PRO A 135 -11.10 -1.11 -11.24
CA PRO A 135 -10.86 -2.34 -10.52
C PRO A 135 -9.76 -2.14 -9.51
N PHE A 136 -8.53 -1.70 -9.84
CA PHE A 136 -7.49 -1.45 -8.82
C PHE A 136 -7.95 -0.50 -7.70
N ALA A 137 -8.75 0.53 -7.99
CA ALA A 137 -9.37 1.41 -7.01
C ALA A 137 -10.58 0.79 -6.28
N ARG A 138 -11.29 -0.17 -6.87
CA ARG A 138 -12.31 -1.01 -6.19
C ARG A 138 -11.69 -2.10 -5.33
N LEU A 139 -10.51 -2.53 -5.76
CA LEU A 139 -9.79 -3.72 -5.35
C LEU A 139 -8.84 -3.39 -4.19
N PHE A 140 -8.30 -2.18 -4.21
CA PHE A 140 -7.84 -1.45 -3.05
C PHE A 140 -9.07 -0.66 -2.54
N PHE A 141 -9.27 0.60 -2.87
CA PHE A 141 -10.16 1.57 -2.19
C PHE A 141 -11.69 1.39 -2.14
N GLY A 142 -12.29 0.29 -2.62
CA GLY A 142 -13.68 -0.04 -2.31
C GLY A 142 -14.81 0.91 -2.76
N THR A 143 -14.52 2.02 -3.40
CA THR A 143 -15.50 3.08 -3.67
C THR A 143 -15.39 3.58 -5.11
N LYS A 144 -16.42 4.31 -5.57
CA LYS A 144 -16.47 4.92 -6.91
C LYS A 144 -15.36 5.97 -7.02
N THR A 145 -14.29 5.69 -7.78
CA THR A 145 -13.40 6.61 -8.51
C THR A 145 -13.20 8.05 -7.97
N HIS A 146 -13.25 8.23 -6.65
CA HIS A 146 -12.98 9.42 -5.84
C HIS A 146 -13.01 8.93 -4.38
N GLY A 147 -11.85 8.73 -3.79
CA GLY A 147 -11.70 8.48 -2.36
C GLY A 147 -11.22 9.74 -1.68
N ILE A 148 -11.94 10.20 -0.66
CA ILE A 148 -11.41 11.09 0.36
C ILE A 148 -10.74 10.17 1.37
N THR A 149 -9.42 10.25 1.55
CA THR A 149 -8.77 9.60 2.71
C THR A 149 -9.43 10.13 3.99
N ARG A 150 -9.25 9.46 5.13
CA ARG A 150 -9.82 9.89 6.42
C ARG A 150 -9.54 11.38 6.75
N ASN A 151 -8.49 11.96 6.14
CA ASN A 151 -8.05 13.34 6.31
C ASN A 151 -8.44 14.30 5.17
N GLY A 152 -9.28 13.91 4.19
CA GLY A 152 -9.64 14.82 3.09
C GLY A 152 -8.77 14.71 1.84
N LEU A 153 -7.79 13.81 1.76
CA LEU A 153 -6.83 13.78 0.65
C LEU A 153 -7.36 12.94 -0.53
N LYS A 154 -7.08 13.37 -1.76
CA LYS A 154 -7.33 12.63 -3.01
C LYS A 154 -6.07 11.87 -3.40
N GLU A 155 -6.17 10.56 -3.54
CA GLU A 155 -5.05 9.71 -3.98
C GLU A 155 -5.26 9.21 -5.43
N TRP A 156 -4.25 9.39 -6.28
CA TRP A 156 -4.27 9.04 -7.69
C TRP A 156 -3.13 8.07 -8.00
N TYR A 157 -3.45 6.89 -8.54
CA TYR A 157 -2.47 5.86 -8.87
C TYR A 157 -2.22 5.81 -10.38
N HIS A 158 -0.96 5.95 -10.78
CA HIS A 158 -0.52 5.69 -12.14
C HIS A 158 0.16 4.33 -12.24
N VAL A 159 -0.49 3.35 -12.87
CA VAL A 159 0.08 2.01 -13.06
C VAL A 159 1.10 2.01 -14.20
N ARG A 160 2.37 1.80 -13.87
CA ARG A 160 3.51 1.77 -14.81
C ARG A 160 3.80 0.39 -15.38
N GLY A 161 3.38 -0.67 -14.70
CA GLY A 161 3.60 -2.03 -15.18
C GLY A 161 2.99 -3.09 -14.29
N LEU A 162 2.61 -4.20 -14.90
CA LEU A 162 1.98 -5.33 -14.25
C LEU A 162 2.83 -6.58 -14.41
N SER A 163 2.93 -7.37 -13.35
CA SER A 163 3.65 -8.64 -13.34
C SER A 163 2.79 -9.68 -12.63
N ARG A 164 2.63 -10.85 -13.27
CA ARG A 164 1.91 -11.97 -12.66
C ARG A 164 2.78 -12.64 -11.61
N MET A 165 2.19 -12.99 -10.47
CA MET A 165 2.88 -13.75 -9.42
C MET A 165 3.24 -15.16 -9.90
N LYS A 166 4.40 -15.66 -9.46
CA LYS A 166 4.95 -16.97 -9.83
C LYS A 166 5.09 -17.89 -8.64
N SER A 167 5.60 -17.38 -7.52
CA SER A 167 5.66 -18.12 -6.26
C SER A 167 5.42 -17.17 -5.10
N VAL A 168 4.86 -17.70 -4.03
CA VAL A 168 4.65 -17.01 -2.76
C VAL A 168 4.97 -17.97 -1.64
N GLU A 169 5.44 -17.41 -0.54
CA GLU A 169 5.66 -18.10 0.71
C GLU A 169 5.29 -17.14 1.83
N LEU A 170 4.48 -17.64 2.75
CA LEU A 170 4.00 -16.95 3.93
C LEU A 170 4.36 -17.82 5.11
N GLU A 171 4.94 -17.22 6.14
CA GLU A 171 5.10 -17.77 7.47
C GLU A 171 4.92 -16.62 8.46
N LEU A 172 3.72 -16.42 9.02
CA LEU A 172 3.46 -15.36 10.00
C LEU A 172 2.69 -15.93 11.19
N GLU A 173 3.15 -15.65 12.41
CA GLU A 173 2.58 -16.19 13.66
C GLU A 173 2.39 -17.73 13.62
N GLY A 174 3.33 -18.45 13.01
CA GLY A 174 3.25 -19.91 12.85
C GLY A 174 2.27 -20.39 11.76
N ARG A 175 1.56 -19.49 11.06
CA ARG A 175 0.76 -19.83 9.88
C ARG A 175 1.66 -19.86 8.65
N SER A 176 1.83 -21.03 8.05
CA SER A 176 2.64 -21.20 6.84
C SER A 176 1.81 -21.56 5.60
N SER A 177 2.09 -20.94 4.46
CA SER A 177 1.50 -21.32 3.18
C SER A 177 2.38 -20.92 2.00
N ASN A 178 2.47 -21.79 0.99
CA ASN A 178 3.13 -21.51 -0.29
C ASN A 178 2.16 -21.61 -1.49
N GLN A 179 0.86 -21.75 -1.22
CA GLN A 179 -0.16 -21.93 -2.24
C GLN A 179 -0.95 -20.63 -2.42
N MET A 180 -0.78 -20.00 -3.59
CA MET A 180 -1.57 -18.84 -4.00
C MET A 180 -3.04 -19.21 -4.18
N THR A 181 -3.94 -18.33 -3.76
CA THR A 181 -5.36 -18.39 -4.14
C THR A 181 -5.78 -17.08 -4.82
N SER A 182 -6.76 -17.19 -5.71
CA SER A 182 -7.49 -16.04 -6.27
C SER A 182 -8.74 -15.69 -5.47
N MET A 183 -8.98 -16.36 -4.34
CA MET A 183 -10.12 -16.04 -3.48
C MET A 183 -9.97 -14.63 -2.90
N ALA A 184 -11.07 -13.87 -2.93
CA ALA A 184 -11.17 -12.62 -2.20
C ALA A 184 -11.16 -12.92 -0.69
N PRO A 185 -10.26 -12.32 0.10
CA PRO A 185 -10.32 -12.41 1.55
C PRO A 185 -11.65 -11.92 2.10
N SER A 186 -12.04 -12.47 3.26
CA SER A 186 -13.10 -11.93 4.12
C SER A 186 -12.72 -10.57 4.71
N ALA A 187 -11.42 -10.32 4.89
CA ALA A 187 -10.83 -9.15 5.53
C ALA A 187 -10.47 -8.05 4.51
N CYS A 188 -10.80 -6.82 4.85
CA CYS A 188 -10.82 -5.67 3.93
C CYS A 188 -10.10 -4.48 4.57
N PHE A 189 -8.90 -4.05 4.14
CA PHE A 189 -8.07 -2.99 4.80
C PHE A 189 -8.62 -1.54 4.80
N GLY A 190 -9.94 -1.37 4.82
CA GLY A 190 -10.63 -0.14 4.39
C GLY A 190 -11.03 -0.21 2.92
N PHE A 191 -10.88 -1.40 2.34
CA PHE A 191 -11.09 -1.76 0.95
C PHE A 191 -12.36 -2.57 0.81
N SER A 192 -13.38 -2.15 0.06
CA SER A 192 -14.62 -2.95 -0.09
C SER A 192 -14.41 -4.30 -0.79
N ASN A 193 -13.24 -4.58 -1.38
CA ASN A 193 -12.87 -5.88 -1.94
C ASN A 193 -11.35 -5.96 -2.19
N PRO A 194 -10.53 -6.68 -1.42
CA PRO A 194 -9.11 -6.92 -1.73
C PRO A 194 -8.78 -7.49 -3.14
N PRO A 195 -7.52 -7.35 -3.64
CA PRO A 195 -7.04 -8.00 -4.85
C PRO A 195 -7.31 -9.50 -4.99
N ARG A 196 -8.34 -9.82 -5.78
CA ARG A 196 -8.72 -11.17 -6.24
C ARG A 196 -7.59 -11.91 -6.97
N MET A 197 -6.52 -11.25 -7.39
CA MET A 197 -5.45 -11.90 -8.13
C MET A 197 -4.08 -11.55 -7.54
N PRO A 198 -3.22 -12.55 -7.27
CA PRO A 198 -1.83 -12.33 -6.91
C PRO A 198 -1.07 -11.59 -8.02
N LEU A 199 -0.60 -10.38 -7.72
CA LEU A 199 -0.03 -9.47 -8.70
C LEU A 199 1.10 -8.63 -8.08
N SER A 200 1.98 -8.16 -8.95
CA SER A 200 3.01 -7.18 -8.62
C SER A 200 2.92 -6.02 -9.59
N VAL A 201 2.66 -4.83 -9.06
CA VAL A 201 2.27 -3.63 -9.82
C VAL A 201 3.26 -2.53 -9.53
N ARG A 202 3.89 -1.97 -10.57
CA ARG A 202 4.65 -0.71 -10.43
C ARG A 202 3.70 0.45 -10.49
N VAL A 203 3.77 1.35 -9.51
CA VAL A 203 2.86 2.47 -9.38
C VAL A 203 3.61 3.75 -9.01
N ASP A 204 3.12 4.87 -9.53
CA ASP A 204 3.35 6.18 -8.94
C ASP A 204 2.04 6.57 -8.23
N SER A 205 2.04 6.67 -6.91
CA SER A 205 0.91 7.21 -6.14
C SER A 205 1.10 8.70 -5.93
N HIS A 206 0.08 9.47 -6.22
CA HIS A 206 0.02 10.91 -6.00
C HIS A 206 -0.98 11.17 -4.88
N ILE A 207 -0.54 11.74 -3.77
CA ILE A 207 -1.41 12.14 -2.67
C ILE A 207 -1.49 13.68 -2.70
N ALA A 208 -2.69 14.22 -2.86
CA ALA A 208 -2.93 15.66 -2.85
C ALA A 208 -4.11 16.01 -1.94
N ALA A 209 -4.09 17.17 -1.29
CA ALA A 209 -5.23 17.66 -0.51
C ALA A 209 -6.45 17.92 -1.41
N ALA A 210 -7.66 17.57 -0.96
CA ALA A 210 -8.86 17.99 -1.67
C ALA A 210 -9.03 19.50 -1.51
N GLU A 211 -8.93 20.24 -2.60
CA GLU A 211 -9.45 21.62 -2.66
C GLU A 211 -10.95 21.58 -2.28
N SER A 212 -11.31 22.37 -1.26
CA SER A 212 -12.68 22.58 -0.77
C SER A 212 -13.51 23.38 -1.76
#